data_AF-A0A951YGZ7-F1
#
_entry.id   AF-A0A951YGZ7-F1
#
_cell.length_a   1.000
_cell.length_b   1.000
_cell.length_c   1.000
_cell.angle_alpha   90.00
_cell.angle_beta   90.00
_cell.angle_gamma   90.00
#
_symmetry.space_group_name_H-M   'P 1'
#
loop_
_entity.id
_entity.type
_entity.pdbx_description
1 polymer ?
#
loop_
_entity_poly.entity_id
_entity_poly.type
_entity_poly.pdbx_seq_one_letter_code
_entity_poly.pdbx_strand_id
1 'polypeptide(L)'
;MRELLYNAAKHFKRGKALSERGDARGAMVAFEEALKDLHAVKPQRMRDVLLAQVYLSRYVLGQDSDPLQADSDLRLGYSYARTTAEPTVRHLAETLWEERRRRPPLPLPRGWRPPRTPHAAGAERRDQQGGARQERGGQGGTRQAGDKQAGDRQGGDRQGGRGRGGRRGGRTQGERRGGQ
;
A
#
# COMPACT_ATOMS: atom_id res chain seq x y z
N MET A 1 9.29 5.52 -2.76
CA MET A 1 8.22 4.83 -2.00
C MET A 1 7.76 5.63 -0.78
N ARG A 2 8.66 6.04 0.13
CA ARG A 2 8.31 6.92 1.27
C ARG A 2 7.67 8.25 0.84
N GLU A 3 8.13 8.77 -0.30
CA GLU A 3 7.61 10.00 -0.92
C GLU A 3 6.16 9.87 -1.40
N LEU A 4 5.78 8.74 -2.02
CA LEU A 4 4.39 8.49 -2.46
C LEU A 4 3.42 8.44 -1.28
N LEU A 5 3.82 7.83 -0.15
CA LEU A 5 2.99 7.83 1.07
C LEU A 5 2.82 9.23 1.66
N TYR A 6 3.88 10.04 1.61
CA TYR A 6 3.83 11.41 2.07
C TYR A 6 2.90 12.26 1.19
N ASN A 7 3.02 12.14 -0.14
CA ASN A 7 2.15 12.81 -1.09
C ASN A 7 0.70 12.37 -0.92
N ALA A 8 0.44 11.05 -0.83
CA ALA A 8 -0.89 10.52 -0.53
C ALA A 8 -1.48 11.11 0.75
N ALA A 9 -0.71 11.15 1.84
CA ALA A 9 -1.16 11.72 3.11
C ALA A 9 -1.43 13.23 2.98
N LYS A 10 -0.66 13.96 2.18
CA LYS A 10 -0.88 15.38 1.88
C LYS A 10 -2.18 15.59 1.09
N HIS A 11 -2.39 14.82 0.03
CA HIS A 11 -3.63 14.84 -0.76
C HIS A 11 -4.85 14.47 0.11
N PHE A 12 -4.72 13.47 0.97
CA PHE A 12 -5.77 13.09 1.91
C PHE A 12 -6.12 14.22 2.89
N LYS A 13 -5.11 14.85 3.53
CA LYS A 13 -5.34 16.00 4.42
C LYS A 13 -6.01 17.17 3.70
N ARG A 14 -5.59 17.44 2.45
CA ARG A 14 -6.23 18.46 1.61
C ARG A 14 -7.69 18.12 1.33
N GLY A 15 -8.00 16.88 0.96
CA GLY A 15 -9.37 16.43 0.71
C GLY A 15 -10.26 16.56 1.94
N LYS A 16 -9.75 16.21 3.13
CA LYS A 16 -10.44 16.44 4.41
C LYS A 16 -10.74 17.92 4.65
N ALA A 17 -9.77 18.80 4.46
CA ALA A 17 -9.95 20.24 4.62
C ALA A 17 -10.96 20.83 3.61
N LEU A 18 -10.99 20.34 2.37
CA LEU A 18 -11.97 20.76 1.36
C LEU A 18 -13.38 20.26 1.70
N SER A 19 -13.49 19.01 2.16
CA SER A 19 -14.74 18.43 2.63
C SER A 19 -15.34 19.21 3.80
N GLU A 20 -14.52 19.61 4.78
CA GLU A 20 -14.94 20.40 5.93
C GLU A 20 -15.41 21.81 5.55
N ARG A 21 -14.93 22.35 4.42
CA ARG A 21 -15.37 23.62 3.84
C ARG A 21 -16.61 23.47 2.95
N GLY A 22 -17.12 22.26 2.76
CA GLY A 22 -18.26 21.96 1.89
C GLY A 22 -17.90 21.80 0.40
N ASP A 23 -16.62 21.87 0.03
CA ASP A 23 -16.18 21.62 -1.35
C ASP A 23 -16.04 20.12 -1.61
N ALA A 24 -17.18 19.45 -1.81
CA ALA A 24 -17.25 18.02 -2.06
C ALA A 24 -16.52 17.61 -3.35
N ARG A 25 -16.60 18.42 -4.41
CA ARG A 25 -15.95 18.12 -5.70
C ARG A 25 -14.43 18.22 -5.58
N GLY A 26 -13.92 19.31 -5.00
CA GLY A 26 -12.49 19.47 -4.74
C GLY A 26 -11.96 18.38 -3.81
N ALA A 27 -12.74 17.97 -2.81
CA ALA A 27 -12.39 16.86 -1.93
C ALA A 27 -12.29 15.53 -2.68
N MET A 28 -13.22 15.21 -3.59
CA MET A 28 -13.15 14.01 -4.43
C MET A 28 -11.87 13.96 -5.27
N VAL A 29 -11.54 15.06 -5.94
CA VAL A 29 -10.31 15.14 -6.75
C VAL A 29 -9.08 14.88 -5.90
N ALA A 30 -8.98 15.50 -4.71
CA ALA A 30 -7.87 15.29 -3.80
C ALA A 30 -7.80 13.84 -3.29
N PHE A 31 -8.94 13.19 -3.04
CA PHE A 31 -8.96 11.78 -2.65
C PHE A 31 -8.56 10.84 -3.79
N GLU A 32 -8.92 11.14 -5.03
CA GLU A 32 -8.46 10.39 -6.21
C GLU A 32 -6.93 10.48 -6.39
N GLU A 33 -6.35 11.66 -6.20
CA GLU A 33 -4.90 11.84 -6.20
C GLU A 33 -4.24 10.99 -5.11
N ALA A 34 -4.79 11.00 -3.89
CA ALA A 34 -4.30 10.15 -2.80
C ALA A 34 -4.36 8.65 -3.15
N LEU A 35 -5.45 8.18 -3.76
CA LEU A 35 -5.58 6.77 -4.17
C LEU A 35 -4.56 6.38 -5.24
N LYS A 36 -4.27 7.26 -6.21
CA LYS A 36 -3.24 7.01 -7.25
C LYS A 36 -1.89 6.73 -6.59
N ASP A 37 -1.49 7.59 -5.66
CA ASP A 37 -0.23 7.44 -4.94
C ASP A 37 -0.21 6.19 -4.05
N LEU A 38 -1.30 5.90 -3.32
CA LEU A 38 -1.39 4.73 -2.44
C LEU A 38 -1.34 3.41 -3.21
N HIS A 39 -1.97 3.33 -4.38
CA HIS A 39 -1.93 2.12 -5.19
C HIS A 39 -0.56 1.89 -5.84
N ALA A 40 0.22 2.94 -6.08
CA ALA A 40 1.60 2.83 -6.56
C ALA A 40 2.59 2.34 -5.48
N VAL A 41 2.20 2.36 -4.19
CA VAL A 41 3.02 1.87 -3.08
C VAL A 41 2.81 0.36 -2.90
N LYS A 42 3.90 -0.38 -2.64
CA LYS A 42 3.82 -1.82 -2.32
C LYS A 42 2.96 -2.06 -1.06
N PRO A 43 2.30 -3.22 -0.91
CA PRO A 43 1.51 -3.53 0.28
C PRO A 43 2.29 -3.33 1.58
N GLN A 44 1.74 -2.55 2.50
CA GLN A 44 2.33 -2.25 3.81
C GLN A 44 1.24 -1.71 4.75
N ARG A 45 1.40 -1.90 6.07
CA ARG A 45 0.36 -1.56 7.05
C ARG A 45 -0.16 -0.11 6.94
N MET A 46 0.74 0.87 6.88
CA MET A 46 0.34 2.29 6.81
C MET A 46 -0.39 2.65 5.50
N ARG A 47 -0.04 1.98 4.39
CA ARG A 47 -0.73 2.17 3.11
C ARG A 47 -2.19 1.72 3.24
N ASP A 48 -2.41 0.56 3.83
CA ASP A 48 -3.75 -0.02 3.92
C ASP A 48 -4.64 0.77 4.89
N VAL A 49 -4.05 1.36 5.94
CA VAL A 49 -4.74 2.32 6.82
C VAL A 49 -5.20 3.55 6.04
N LEU A 50 -4.31 4.15 5.25
CA LEU A 50 -4.65 5.32 4.44
C LEU A 50 -5.66 4.97 3.33
N LEU A 51 -5.54 3.81 2.69
CA LEU A 51 -6.51 3.33 1.70
C LEU A 51 -7.91 3.23 2.33
N ALA A 52 -8.02 2.59 3.50
CA ALA A 52 -9.28 2.51 4.23
C ALA A 52 -9.86 3.90 4.50
N GLN A 53 -9.08 4.82 5.07
CA GLN A 53 -9.54 6.17 5.40
C GLN A 53 -9.99 6.97 4.17
N VAL A 54 -9.26 6.89 3.05
CA VAL A 54 -9.60 7.59 1.81
C VAL A 54 -10.88 7.04 1.20
N TYR A 55 -11.02 5.72 1.11
CA TYR A 55 -12.23 5.08 0.59
C TYR A 55 -13.47 5.38 1.44
N LEU A 56 -13.36 5.31 2.77
CA LEU A 56 -14.47 5.65 3.66
C LEU A 56 -14.84 7.13 3.57
N SER A 57 -13.86 8.02 3.42
CA SER A 57 -14.12 9.46 3.22
C SER A 57 -14.82 9.74 1.89
N ARG A 58 -14.46 9.00 0.83
CA ARG A 58 -15.14 9.06 -0.47
C ARG A 58 -16.58 8.57 -0.39
N TYR A 59 -16.85 7.48 0.34
CA TYR A 59 -18.22 7.01 0.58
C TYR A 59 -19.09 8.10 1.21
N VAL A 60 -18.63 8.72 2.29
CA VAL A 60 -19.40 9.74 3.04
C VAL A 60 -19.76 10.93 2.16
N LEU A 61 -18.88 11.34 1.24
CA LEU A 61 -19.15 12.45 0.33
C LEU A 61 -19.95 12.04 -0.92
N GLY A 62 -19.77 10.81 -1.40
CA GLY A 62 -20.39 10.32 -2.63
C GLY A 62 -21.80 9.79 -2.44
N GLN A 63 -22.22 9.46 -1.21
CA GLN A 63 -23.46 8.72 -0.93
C GLN A 63 -24.76 9.36 -1.46
N ASP A 64 -24.77 10.68 -1.69
CA ASP A 64 -25.95 11.38 -2.22
C ASP A 64 -25.81 11.77 -3.70
N SER A 65 -24.59 11.86 -4.21
CA SER A 65 -24.32 12.25 -5.61
C SER A 65 -24.16 11.05 -6.55
N ASP A 66 -23.40 10.04 -6.12
CA ASP A 66 -23.20 8.79 -6.85
C ASP A 66 -23.23 7.60 -5.87
N PRO A 67 -24.44 7.12 -5.52
CA PRO A 67 -24.61 6.06 -4.54
C PRO A 67 -23.99 4.71 -4.95
N LEU A 68 -23.86 4.43 -6.25
CA LEU A 68 -23.30 3.17 -6.75
C LEU A 68 -21.78 3.12 -6.60
N GLN A 69 -21.12 4.22 -6.95
CA GLN A 69 -19.68 4.36 -6.72
C GLN A 69 -19.39 4.44 -5.22
N ALA A 70 -20.20 5.16 -4.45
CA ALA A 70 -20.04 5.25 -3.00
C ALA A 70 -20.10 3.87 -2.34
N ASP A 71 -21.06 3.01 -2.71
CA ASP A 71 -21.13 1.63 -2.20
C ASP A 71 -19.91 0.79 -2.54
N SER A 72 -19.32 1.02 -3.72
CA SER A 72 -18.08 0.36 -4.12
C SER A 72 -16.91 0.85 -3.27
N ASP A 73 -16.83 2.15 -3.01
CA ASP A 73 -15.84 2.75 -2.13
C ASP A 73 -15.98 2.25 -0.68
N LEU A 74 -17.22 2.11 -0.16
CA LEU A 74 -17.47 1.55 1.17
C LEU A 74 -16.96 0.10 1.28
N ARG A 75 -17.26 -0.75 0.28
CA ARG A 75 -16.80 -2.16 0.27
C ARG A 75 -15.27 -2.27 0.29
N LEU A 76 -14.59 -1.42 -0.48
CA LEU A 76 -13.13 -1.37 -0.50
C LEU A 76 -12.57 -0.85 0.82
N GLY A 77 -13.11 0.26 1.33
CA GLY A 77 -12.72 0.86 2.61
C GLY A 77 -12.88 -0.12 3.78
N TYR A 78 -13.99 -0.84 3.85
CA TYR A 78 -14.25 -1.87 4.85
C TYR A 78 -13.27 -3.04 4.73
N SER A 79 -12.97 -3.48 3.51
CA SER A 79 -12.04 -4.59 3.28
C SER A 79 -10.62 -4.25 3.75
N TYR A 80 -10.13 -3.03 3.47
CA TYR A 80 -8.84 -2.58 3.99
C TYR A 80 -8.89 -2.42 5.51
N ALA A 81 -9.93 -1.79 6.08
CA ALA A 81 -10.06 -1.58 7.53
C ALA A 81 -10.06 -2.86 8.36
N ARG A 82 -10.61 -3.97 7.82
CA ARG A 82 -10.55 -5.29 8.49
C ARG A 82 -9.13 -5.84 8.63
N THR A 83 -8.28 -5.55 7.64
CA THR A 83 -6.91 -6.07 7.60
C THR A 83 -5.90 -5.20 8.35
N THR A 84 -6.28 -3.97 8.69
CA THR A 84 -5.42 -3.06 9.46
C THR A 84 -5.54 -3.31 10.96
N ALA A 85 -4.46 -3.01 11.70
CA ALA A 85 -4.43 -3.10 13.16
C ALA A 85 -4.95 -1.83 13.86
N GLU A 86 -5.57 -0.90 13.13
CA GLU A 86 -6.04 0.38 13.64
C GLU A 86 -7.51 0.29 14.10
N PRO A 87 -7.80 0.28 15.42
CA PRO A 87 -9.14 0.04 15.94
C PRO A 87 -10.13 1.15 15.54
N THR A 88 -9.67 2.39 15.48
CA THR A 88 -10.48 3.57 15.14
C THR A 88 -11.01 3.50 13.71
N VAL A 89 -10.17 3.10 12.75
CA VAL A 89 -10.56 2.98 11.34
C VAL A 89 -11.50 1.80 11.14
N ARG A 90 -11.26 0.69 11.86
CA ARG A 90 -12.16 -0.47 11.84
C ARG A 90 -13.55 -0.11 12.37
N HIS A 91 -13.62 0.53 13.53
CA HIS A 91 -14.89 0.95 14.12
C HIS A 91 -15.67 1.87 13.18
N LEU A 92 -15.00 2.88 12.58
CA LEU A 92 -15.61 3.74 11.58
C LEU A 92 -16.19 2.95 10.40
N ALA A 93 -15.43 1.98 9.88
CA ALA A 93 -15.88 1.15 8.76
C ALA A 93 -17.11 0.31 9.12
N GLU A 94 -17.13 -0.26 10.33
CA GLU A 94 -18.26 -1.04 10.85
C GLU A 94 -19.52 -0.17 11.01
N THR A 95 -19.38 1.02 11.61
CA THR A 95 -20.49 1.98 11.73
C THR A 95 -21.08 2.34 10.37
N LEU A 96 -20.25 2.73 9.40
CA LEU A 96 -20.72 3.09 8.06
C LEU A 96 -21.36 1.90 7.33
N TRP A 97 -20.85 0.69 7.55
CA TRP A 97 -21.41 -0.53 6.99
C TRP A 97 -22.81 -0.83 7.55
N GLU A 98 -22.99 -0.69 8.86
CA GLU A 98 -24.28 -0.85 9.51
C GLU A 98 -25.29 0.21 9.07
N GLU A 99 -24.87 1.47 8.99
CA GLU A 99 -25.69 2.56 8.46
C GLU A 99 -26.14 2.28 7.03
N ARG A 100 -25.22 1.82 6.16
CA ARG A 100 -25.60 1.45 4.79
C ARG A 100 -26.62 0.32 4.75
N ARG A 101 -26.46 -0.70 5.60
CA ARG A 101 -27.42 -1.83 5.68
C ARG A 101 -28.83 -1.39 6.12
N ARG A 102 -28.95 -0.30 6.87
CA ARG A 102 -30.23 0.27 7.29
C ARG A 102 -30.88 1.13 6.22
N ARG A 103 -30.10 1.66 5.26
CA ARG A 103 -30.64 2.44 4.14
C ARG A 103 -31.40 1.51 3.20
N PRO A 104 -32.62 1.89 2.75
CA PRO A 104 -33.34 1.10 1.76
C PRO A 104 -32.48 0.95 0.49
N PRO A 105 -32.49 -0.23 -0.15
CA PRO A 105 -31.72 -0.46 -1.36
C PRO A 105 -32.14 0.56 -2.42
N LEU A 106 -31.17 1.06 -3.20
CA LEU A 106 -31.46 1.93 -4.33
C LEU A 106 -32.52 1.25 -5.21
N PRO A 107 -33.60 1.94 -5.60
CA PRO A 107 -34.60 1.36 -6.47
C PRO A 107 -33.94 1.07 -7.82
N LEU A 108 -33.60 -0.20 -8.03
CA LEU A 108 -33.09 -0.67 -9.31
C LEU A 108 -34.29 -0.71 -10.28
N PRO A 109 -34.19 -0.10 -11.47
CA PRO A 109 -35.24 -0.21 -12.45
C PRO A 109 -35.51 -1.68 -12.78
N ARG A 110 -36.77 -2.05 -12.93
CA ARG A 110 -37.19 -3.43 -13.21
C ARG A 110 -36.49 -3.91 -14.49
N GLY A 111 -35.66 -4.95 -14.39
CA GLY A 111 -34.84 -5.44 -15.50
C GLY A 111 -33.38 -4.98 -15.49
N TRP A 112 -32.97 -4.15 -14.52
CA TRP A 112 -31.56 -3.86 -14.32
C TRP A 112 -30.81 -5.13 -13.92
N ARG A 113 -29.80 -5.47 -14.71
CA ARG A 113 -28.89 -6.56 -14.46
C ARG A 113 -27.52 -5.92 -14.26
N PRO A 114 -26.81 -6.18 -13.14
CA PRO A 114 -25.48 -5.63 -12.98
C PRO A 114 -24.62 -6.07 -14.17
N PRO A 115 -23.82 -5.17 -14.77
CA PRO A 115 -22.84 -5.60 -15.74
C PRO A 115 -21.97 -6.67 -15.07
N ARG A 116 -21.86 -7.84 -15.70
CA ARG A 116 -20.90 -8.86 -15.24
C ARG A 116 -19.54 -8.20 -15.34
N THR A 117 -18.97 -7.84 -14.20
CA THR A 117 -17.59 -7.38 -14.15
C THR A 117 -16.74 -8.53 -14.71
N PRO A 118 -15.95 -8.32 -15.78
CA PRO A 118 -14.95 -9.31 -16.13
C PRO A 118 -13.96 -9.35 -14.98
N HIS A 119 -14.09 -10.36 -14.13
CA HIS A 119 -13.14 -10.65 -13.07
C HIS A 119 -11.79 -10.85 -13.77
N ALA A 120 -10.83 -9.98 -13.43
CA ALA A 120 -9.44 -9.98 -13.85
C ALA A 120 -8.96 -11.28 -14.51
N ALA A 121 -8.97 -11.30 -15.85
CA ALA A 121 -8.14 -12.19 -16.63
C ALA A 121 -6.69 -11.70 -16.46
N GLY A 122 -5.94 -12.29 -15.55
CA GLY A 122 -4.55 -11.86 -15.29
C GLY A 122 -3.93 -12.37 -14.00
N ALA A 123 -4.24 -13.59 -13.56
CA ALA A 123 -3.38 -14.33 -12.65
C ALA A 123 -2.93 -15.59 -13.38
N GLU A 124 -1.98 -15.40 -14.30
CA GLU A 124 -1.19 -16.49 -14.87
C GLU A 124 -0.69 -17.36 -13.72
N ARG A 125 -1.14 -18.60 -13.76
CA ARG A 125 -0.59 -19.71 -12.99
C ARG A 125 0.87 -19.80 -13.41
N ARG A 126 1.80 -19.38 -12.54
CA ARG A 126 3.18 -19.83 -12.68
C ARG A 126 3.18 -21.32 -12.38
N ASP A 127 3.54 -22.05 -13.43
CA ASP A 127 3.69 -23.49 -13.48
C ASP A 127 4.54 -24.01 -12.32
N GLN A 128 3.92 -24.85 -11.51
CA GLN A 128 4.62 -25.90 -10.79
C GLN A 128 4.95 -27.00 -11.80
N GLN A 129 6.08 -26.88 -12.50
CA GLN A 129 6.80 -28.06 -12.99
C GLN A 129 7.44 -28.68 -11.75
N GLY A 130 7.22 -29.94 -11.38
CA GLY A 130 6.91 -31.09 -12.20
C GLY A 130 7.80 -32.20 -11.66
N GLY A 131 7.42 -32.77 -10.51
CA GLY A 131 8.08 -33.95 -9.96
C GLY A 131 7.82 -35.16 -10.85
N ALA A 132 8.84 -35.58 -11.60
CA ALA A 132 8.85 -36.88 -12.27
C ALA A 132 9.55 -37.91 -11.38
N ARG A 133 8.88 -39.06 -11.27
CA ARG A 133 9.09 -40.17 -10.36
C ARG A 133 9.84 -41.29 -11.08
N GLN A 134 10.77 -41.93 -10.35
CA GLN A 134 11.28 -43.32 -10.47
C GLN A 134 11.63 -43.88 -11.86
N GLU A 135 12.90 -44.27 -11.99
CA GLU A 135 13.24 -45.63 -12.43
C GLU A 135 14.31 -46.22 -11.49
N ARG A 136 14.11 -47.49 -11.13
CA ARG A 136 14.97 -48.30 -10.27
C ARG A 136 15.90 -49.16 -11.13
N GLY A 137 17.11 -49.39 -10.62
CA GLY A 137 17.74 -50.72 -10.68
C GLY A 137 19.08 -50.77 -11.42
N GLY A 138 20.12 -51.30 -10.76
CA GLY A 138 21.28 -51.89 -11.45
C GLY A 138 22.65 -51.62 -10.85
N GLN A 139 22.93 -52.25 -9.70
CA GLN A 139 24.19 -52.88 -9.25
C GLN A 139 25.55 -52.61 -9.94
N GLY A 140 26.59 -52.52 -9.10
CA GLY A 140 28.02 -52.72 -9.40
C GLY A 140 28.83 -51.43 -9.26
N GLY A 141 29.81 -51.25 -8.37
CA GLY A 141 30.82 -52.17 -7.84
C GLY A 141 32.19 -51.73 -8.37
N THR A 142 33.20 -51.63 -7.49
CA THR A 142 34.63 -51.23 -7.67
C THR A 142 34.91 -49.71 -7.63
N ARG A 143 35.62 -49.13 -6.64
CA ARG A 143 36.98 -49.28 -6.05
C ARG A 143 38.05 -48.43 -6.74
N GLN A 144 38.81 -47.70 -5.90
CA GLN A 144 40.17 -47.14 -6.09
C GLN A 144 40.31 -45.97 -7.07
N ALA A 145 41.24 -45.02 -6.92
CA ALA A 145 42.17 -44.63 -5.87
C ALA A 145 42.85 -43.33 -6.34
N GLY A 146 43.32 -42.52 -5.38
CA GLY A 146 44.44 -41.58 -5.55
C GLY A 146 44.13 -40.29 -6.32
N ASP A 147 44.88 -39.21 -6.15
CA ASP A 147 45.94 -38.85 -5.22
C ASP A 147 46.29 -37.38 -5.58
N LYS A 148 46.58 -36.52 -4.59
CA LYS A 148 47.47 -35.33 -4.66
C LYS A 148 47.06 -34.17 -5.61
N GLN A 149 47.44 -32.91 -5.43
CA GLN A 149 48.17 -32.14 -4.41
C GLN A 149 47.96 -30.65 -4.74
N ALA A 150 47.85 -29.85 -3.68
CA ALA A 150 48.58 -28.61 -3.41
C ALA A 150 48.87 -27.58 -4.52
N GLY A 151 48.62 -26.30 -4.19
CA GLY A 151 49.08 -25.16 -4.97
C GLY A 151 48.75 -23.83 -4.29
N ASP A 152 49.66 -23.39 -3.42
CA ASP A 152 49.71 -22.09 -2.74
C ASP A 152 49.69 -20.86 -3.65
N ARG A 153 49.24 -19.72 -3.08
CA ARG A 153 49.78 -18.32 -3.17
C ARG A 153 48.70 -17.37 -2.62
N GLN A 154 48.79 -16.79 -1.41
CA GLN A 154 49.68 -15.74 -0.88
C GLN A 154 49.82 -14.45 -1.70
N GLY A 155 49.57 -13.33 -1.00
CA GLY A 155 50.03 -11.96 -1.28
C GLY A 155 48.98 -11.06 -1.96
N GLY A 156 48.69 -9.83 -1.53
CA GLY A 156 49.22 -8.92 -0.50
C GLY A 156 48.20 -7.78 -0.31
N ASP A 157 48.01 -7.28 0.90
CA ASP A 157 48.65 -6.07 1.42
C ASP A 157 48.18 -4.72 0.83
N ARG A 158 47.44 -4.02 1.71
CA ARG A 158 47.70 -2.65 2.21
C ARG A 158 47.28 -1.40 1.44
N GLN A 159 46.84 -0.46 2.30
CA GLN A 159 46.77 1.00 2.20
C GLN A 159 45.54 1.53 1.44
N GLY A 160 44.78 2.50 1.94
CA GLY A 160 45.05 3.52 2.95
C GLY A 160 44.47 4.83 2.41
N GLY A 161 43.47 5.40 3.06
CA GLY A 161 42.80 6.60 2.54
C GLY A 161 42.02 7.34 3.62
N ARG A 162 42.72 8.26 4.29
CA ARG A 162 42.22 9.13 5.36
C ARG A 162 41.28 10.20 4.82
N GLY A 163 40.29 10.57 5.63
CA GLY A 163 40.09 11.97 6.02
C GLY A 163 39.17 12.85 5.16
N ARG A 164 38.12 13.35 5.82
CA ARG A 164 37.55 14.72 5.77
C ARG A 164 36.48 14.76 6.87
N GLY A 165 36.67 15.42 8.01
CA GLY A 165 36.74 16.88 8.14
C GLY A 165 35.39 17.46 7.70
N GLY A 166 34.39 17.65 8.56
CA GLY A 166 34.38 18.57 9.69
C GLY A 166 33.57 19.81 9.28
N ARG A 167 32.33 19.94 9.78
CA ARG A 167 31.61 21.23 9.86
C ARG A 167 30.74 21.27 11.12
N ARG A 168 31.27 21.98 12.13
CA ARG A 168 30.52 22.61 13.21
C ARG A 168 29.96 23.94 12.73
N GLY A 169 28.84 24.34 13.32
CA GLY A 169 28.66 25.72 13.80
C GLY A 169 27.66 26.57 13.02
N GLY A 170 26.63 27.01 13.73
CA GLY A 170 25.68 28.04 13.30
C GLY A 170 24.51 28.17 14.26
N ARG A 171 24.79 28.54 15.52
CA ARG A 171 23.76 28.95 16.49
C ARG A 171 23.22 30.31 16.06
N THR A 172 21.91 30.44 15.95
CA THR A 172 21.21 31.72 15.83
C THR A 172 21.10 32.36 17.22
N GLN A 173 21.54 33.60 17.32
CA GLN A 173 21.38 34.49 18.47
C GLN A 173 20.90 35.84 17.91
N GLY A 174 19.96 36.49 18.61
CA GLY A 174 19.40 37.81 18.27
C GLY A 174 17.91 37.71 17.94
N GLU A 175 16.99 38.49 18.50
CA GLU A 175 17.13 39.66 19.35
C GLU A 175 15.78 39.94 20.03
N ARG A 176 15.85 40.43 21.27
CA ARG A 176 14.74 41.08 21.99
C ARG A 176 14.76 42.57 21.64
N ARG A 177 13.59 43.18 21.43
CA ARG A 177 13.19 44.60 21.65
C ARG A 177 11.91 44.83 20.82
N GLY A 178 10.87 45.52 21.26
CA GLY A 178 10.56 46.26 22.47
C GLY A 178 9.07 46.64 22.37
N GLY A 179 8.42 46.76 23.52
CA GLY A 179 7.04 47.23 23.60
C GLY A 179 6.92 48.71 23.28
N GLN A 180 5.77 49.08 22.77
CA GLN A 180 5.16 50.41 22.89
C GLN A 180 3.74 50.21 23.41
#